data_AF-A0AA40CEZ5-F1
#
_entry.id   AF-A0AA40CEZ5-F1
#
_cell.length_a   1.000
_cell.length_b   1.000
_cell.length_c   1.000
_cell.angle_alpha   90.00
_cell.angle_beta   90.00
_cell.angle_gamma   90.00
#
_symmetry.space_group_name_H-M   'P 1'
#
loop_
_entity.id
_entity.type
_entity.pdbx_description
1 polymer ?
#
loop_
_entity_poly.entity_id
_entity_poly.type
_entity_poly.pdbx_seq_one_letter_code
_entity_poly.pdbx_strand_id
1 'polypeptide(L)'
;MTNLVSTFEGDIQIASFAFIVTGLLYRLTHEQLERRIPKWNSFSSALQNRMAVEIACIPVRLGLFYFTLPTVLKVFTPAGNWTAIDTQRTLIACSLMTGAYLFDLIIYRDDVLSILHHCMGPALLIWTRTCFSSFTSSDALVSRSLVMFVFFGAATGGIAASGGVFLLRVGKTCLPRADLYRYFASCVASLSVTTVLSCYMNVLYFLQNWDDAWAYFGLFMVLPLIWETFECYLQWRWLLRFYEIEDKLRQPKACREKRSASPDSDDQITLVDDMAGETIKSMFPTWLVPLLKLMVCQWMVLAAALWFNLVRDSYATWTGGPIVLPDFINAGQSVGVNFTA
;
A
#
# COMPACT_ATOMS: atom_id res chain seq x y z
N MET A 1 -9.42 -14.32 29.17
CA MET A 1 -9.22 -12.85 29.20
C MET A 1 -7.75 -12.44 29.41
N THR A 2 -7.00 -13.06 30.32
CA THR A 2 -5.57 -12.74 30.58
C THR A 2 -4.63 -12.90 29.38
N ASN A 3 -4.85 -13.89 28.49
CA ASN A 3 -4.03 -14.09 27.28
C ASN A 3 -4.34 -13.10 26.12
N LEU A 4 -5.51 -12.46 26.14
CA LEU A 4 -5.92 -11.49 25.10
C LEU A 4 -5.33 -10.10 25.39
N VAL A 5 -5.25 -9.73 26.67
CA VAL A 5 -4.62 -8.48 27.14
C VAL A 5 -3.12 -8.50 26.88
N SER A 6 -2.43 -9.61 27.17
CA SER A 6 -0.98 -9.73 26.95
C SER A 6 -0.57 -9.70 25.47
N THR A 7 -1.46 -10.09 24.56
CA THR A 7 -1.17 -10.11 23.11
C THR A 7 -1.45 -8.77 22.43
N PHE A 8 -2.42 -7.99 22.91
CA PHE A 8 -2.65 -6.62 22.43
C PHE A 8 -1.55 -5.66 22.90
N GLU A 9 -1.04 -5.87 24.12
CA GLU A 9 0.09 -5.12 24.66
C GLU A 9 1.35 -5.27 23.79
N GLY A 10 1.62 -6.48 23.29
CA GLY A 10 2.74 -6.74 22.38
C GLY A 10 2.65 -5.95 21.06
N ASP A 11 1.47 -5.83 20.47
CA ASP A 11 1.27 -5.04 19.25
C ASP A 11 1.47 -3.55 19.50
N ILE A 12 0.94 -3.04 20.63
CA ILE A 12 1.16 -1.66 21.03
C ILE A 12 2.66 -1.41 21.24
N GLN A 13 3.38 -2.34 21.86
CA GLN A 13 4.82 -2.21 22.05
C GLN A 13 5.56 -2.16 20.70
N ILE A 14 5.22 -3.03 19.75
CA ILE A 14 5.83 -3.03 18.41
C ILE A 14 5.49 -1.75 17.66
N ALA A 15 4.23 -1.31 17.66
CA ALA A 15 3.80 -0.08 17.03
C ALA A 15 4.48 1.15 17.67
N SER A 16 4.55 1.21 19.00
CA SER A 16 5.24 2.28 19.74
C SER A 16 6.74 2.29 19.42
N PHE A 17 7.37 1.11 19.37
CA PHE A 17 8.76 0.99 18.98
C PHE A 17 9.00 1.49 17.56
N ALA A 18 8.17 1.06 16.60
CA ALA A 18 8.25 1.51 15.21
C ALA A 18 8.04 3.04 15.11
N PHE A 19 7.09 3.60 15.85
CA PHE A 19 6.86 5.04 15.93
C PHE A 19 8.10 5.79 16.43
N ILE A 20 8.66 5.37 17.58
CA ILE A 20 9.83 6.00 18.20
C ILE A 20 11.05 5.90 17.29
N VAL A 21 11.33 4.71 16.75
CA VAL A 21 12.47 4.50 15.85
C VAL A 21 12.33 5.32 14.59
N THR A 22 11.14 5.36 13.99
CA THR A 22 10.88 6.21 12.80
C THR A 22 11.11 7.68 13.15
N GLY A 23 10.67 8.14 14.33
CA GLY A 23 10.90 9.52 14.76
C GLY A 23 12.37 9.88 15.02
N LEU A 24 13.14 8.96 15.61
CA LEU A 24 14.58 9.14 15.79
C LEU A 24 15.31 9.17 14.45
N LEU A 25 15.00 8.21 13.56
CA LEU A 25 15.57 8.16 12.22
C LEU A 25 15.17 9.36 11.39
N TYR A 26 13.94 9.86 11.54
CA TYR A 26 13.47 11.08 10.89
C TYR A 26 14.36 12.27 11.27
N ARG A 27 14.60 12.49 12.56
CA ARG A 27 15.48 13.59 13.03
C ARG A 27 16.89 13.46 12.48
N LEU A 28 17.50 12.28 12.61
CA LEU A 28 18.84 12.01 12.12
C LEU A 28 18.94 12.20 10.60
N THR A 29 17.95 11.68 9.87
CA THR A 29 17.88 11.81 8.42
C THR A 29 17.72 13.27 8.02
N HIS A 30 16.81 14.01 8.66
CA HIS A 30 16.60 15.42 8.37
C HIS A 30 17.89 16.23 8.56
N GLU A 31 18.61 16.04 9.66
CA GLU A 31 19.91 16.68 9.89
C GLU A 31 20.95 16.30 8.83
N GLN A 32 21.02 15.02 8.43
CA GLN A 32 21.95 14.57 7.41
C GLN A 32 21.62 15.15 6.03
N LEU A 33 20.34 15.22 5.67
CA LEU A 33 19.87 15.82 4.43
C LEU A 33 20.16 17.32 4.40
N GLU A 34 19.90 18.03 5.49
CA GLU A 34 20.21 19.46 5.64
C GLU A 34 21.71 19.73 5.46
N ARG A 35 22.58 18.89 6.03
CA ARG A 35 24.05 19.02 5.92
C ARG A 35 24.58 18.65 4.54
N ARG A 36 23.95 17.70 3.83
CA ARG A 36 24.51 17.10 2.61
C ARG A 36 23.86 17.58 1.31
N ILE A 37 22.61 18.04 1.34
CA ILE A 37 21.91 18.50 0.14
C ILE A 37 22.13 20.01 -0.05
N PRO A 38 22.76 20.44 -1.16
CA PRO A 38 22.92 21.85 -1.46
C PRO A 38 21.56 22.55 -1.55
N LYS A 39 21.45 23.74 -0.93
CA LYS A 39 20.23 24.55 -0.91
C LYS A 39 19.01 23.83 -0.29
N TRP A 40 19.23 22.94 0.69
CA TRP A 40 18.13 22.29 1.43
C TRP A 40 17.03 23.26 1.86
N ASN A 41 17.42 24.40 2.43
CA ASN A 41 16.50 25.45 2.91
C ASN A 41 15.68 26.15 1.81
N SER A 42 15.94 25.86 0.53
CA SER A 42 15.12 26.36 -0.59
C SER A 42 13.91 25.48 -0.91
N PHE A 43 13.87 24.24 -0.39
CA PHE A 43 12.70 23.37 -0.49
C PHE A 43 11.63 23.78 0.52
N SER A 44 10.35 23.53 0.19
CA SER A 44 9.27 23.73 1.15
C SER A 44 9.41 22.80 2.35
N SER A 45 8.98 23.25 3.53
CA SER A 45 8.99 22.43 4.76
C SER A 45 8.27 21.09 4.56
N ALA A 46 7.13 21.09 3.87
CA ALA A 46 6.39 19.88 3.53
C ALA A 46 7.23 18.88 2.74
N LEU A 47 8.00 19.35 1.74
CA LEU A 47 8.86 18.50 0.94
C LEU A 47 10.04 17.96 1.77
N GLN A 48 10.70 18.83 2.56
CA GLN A 48 11.79 18.45 3.47
C GLN A 48 11.38 17.35 4.43
N ASN A 49 10.25 17.55 5.11
CA ASN A 49 9.66 16.60 6.05
C ASN A 49 9.35 15.28 5.37
N ARG A 50 8.65 15.31 4.23
CA ARG A 50 8.32 14.11 3.47
C ARG A 50 9.56 13.31 3.12
N MET A 51 10.62 13.94 2.62
CA MET A 51 11.86 13.24 2.27
C MET A 51 12.51 12.54 3.46
N ALA A 52 12.61 13.24 4.59
CA ALA A 52 13.20 12.68 5.79
C ALA A 52 12.38 11.50 6.32
N VAL A 53 11.04 11.59 6.31
CA VAL A 53 10.14 10.51 6.72
C VAL A 53 10.28 9.29 5.81
N GLU A 54 10.27 9.50 4.48
CA GLU A 54 10.34 8.40 3.51
C GLU A 54 11.62 7.56 3.66
N ILE A 55 12.75 8.20 3.96
CA ILE A 55 14.02 7.51 4.24
C ILE A 55 13.99 6.88 5.65
N ALA A 56 13.46 7.58 6.65
CA ALA A 56 13.34 7.06 8.02
C ALA A 56 12.46 5.80 8.10
N CYS A 57 11.49 5.65 7.20
CA CYS A 57 10.62 4.50 7.09
C CYS A 57 11.27 3.27 6.42
N ILE A 58 12.48 3.37 5.86
CA ILE A 58 13.13 2.23 5.17
C ILE A 58 13.24 0.98 6.05
N PRO A 59 13.70 1.04 7.32
CA PRO A 59 13.77 -0.15 8.16
C PRO A 59 12.40 -0.78 8.42
N VAL A 60 11.36 0.02 8.56
CA VAL A 60 9.99 -0.47 8.69
C VAL A 60 9.59 -1.21 7.42
N ARG A 61 9.83 -0.66 6.23
CA ARG A 61 9.52 -1.32 4.96
C ARG A 61 10.27 -2.64 4.76
N LEU A 62 11.52 -2.71 5.21
CA LEU A 62 12.28 -3.98 5.23
C LEU A 62 11.66 -5.00 6.19
N GLY A 63 11.22 -4.55 7.36
CA GLY A 63 10.45 -5.37 8.30
C GLY A 63 9.16 -5.89 7.67
N LEU A 64 8.36 -5.00 7.05
CA LEU A 64 7.15 -5.38 6.33
C LEU A 64 7.45 -6.45 5.28
N PHE A 65 8.45 -6.24 4.42
CA PHE A 65 8.88 -7.23 3.44
C PHE A 65 9.19 -8.58 4.08
N TYR A 66 10.01 -8.59 5.13
CA TYR A 66 10.45 -9.81 5.81
C TYR A 66 9.28 -10.60 6.42
N PHE A 67 8.37 -9.92 7.11
CA PHE A 67 7.26 -10.57 7.79
C PHE A 67 6.14 -10.99 6.82
N THR A 68 5.94 -10.28 5.72
CA THR A 68 4.84 -10.54 4.79
C THR A 68 5.19 -11.49 3.63
N LEU A 69 6.46 -11.53 3.19
CA LEU A 69 6.89 -12.37 2.07
C LEU A 69 6.48 -13.84 2.20
N PRO A 70 6.66 -14.54 3.35
CA PRO A 70 6.28 -15.95 3.47
C PRO A 70 4.79 -16.19 3.21
N THR A 71 3.93 -15.26 3.64
CA THR A 71 2.49 -15.32 3.45
C THR A 71 2.11 -15.10 1.99
N VAL A 72 2.75 -14.11 1.32
CA VAL A 72 2.53 -13.85 -0.11
C VAL A 72 2.92 -15.05 -0.96
N LEU A 73 4.05 -15.71 -0.67
CA LEU A 73 4.48 -16.90 -1.38
C LEU A 73 3.52 -18.10 -1.22
N LYS A 74 2.72 -18.11 -0.16
CA LYS A 74 1.75 -19.16 0.15
C LYS A 74 0.30 -18.74 -0.08
N VAL A 75 0.05 -17.59 -0.69
CA VAL A 75 -1.30 -16.99 -0.72
C VAL A 75 -2.36 -17.92 -1.33
N PHE A 76 -2.01 -18.67 -2.38
CA PHE A 76 -2.91 -19.62 -3.06
C PHE A 76 -2.91 -21.05 -2.48
N THR A 77 -2.23 -21.27 -1.36
CA THR A 77 -2.31 -22.57 -0.67
C THR A 77 -3.65 -22.69 0.07
N PRO A 78 -4.18 -23.91 0.29
CA PRO A 78 -5.42 -24.10 1.04
C PRO A 78 -5.43 -23.37 2.40
N ALA A 79 -6.59 -22.85 2.82
CA ALA A 79 -6.72 -22.13 4.09
C ALA A 79 -6.32 -22.99 5.31
N GLY A 80 -6.55 -24.31 5.26
CA GLY A 80 -6.12 -25.25 6.30
C GLY A 80 -4.61 -25.35 6.52
N ASN A 81 -3.78 -24.80 5.62
CA ASN A 81 -2.33 -24.71 5.81
C ASN A 81 -1.89 -23.43 6.53
N TRP A 82 -2.83 -22.58 6.95
CA TRP A 82 -2.54 -21.38 7.72
C TRP A 82 -2.12 -21.75 9.15
N THR A 83 -1.03 -21.14 9.61
CA THR A 83 -0.46 -21.45 10.93
C THR A 83 -0.53 -20.25 11.88
N ALA A 84 -0.35 -20.51 13.18
CA ALA A 84 -0.19 -19.46 14.18
C ALA A 84 1.02 -18.55 13.87
N ILE A 85 2.08 -19.09 13.26
CA ILE A 85 3.26 -18.32 12.84
C ILE A 85 2.88 -17.32 11.73
N ASP A 86 2.07 -17.72 10.76
CA ASP A 86 1.62 -16.84 9.68
C ASP A 86 0.77 -15.69 10.25
N THR A 87 -0.07 -15.98 11.24
CA THR A 87 -0.86 -14.96 11.96
C THR A 87 0.03 -13.98 12.72
N GLN A 88 1.01 -14.49 13.47
CA GLN A 88 1.93 -13.65 14.23
C GLN A 88 2.74 -12.72 13.30
N ARG A 89 3.20 -13.23 12.15
CA ARG A 89 3.89 -12.43 11.14
C ARG A 89 3.02 -11.30 10.60
N THR A 90 1.77 -11.59 10.26
CA THR A 90 0.78 -10.59 9.83
C THR A 90 0.60 -9.51 10.88
N LEU A 91 0.41 -9.89 12.15
CA LEU A 91 0.24 -8.96 13.27
C LEU A 91 1.46 -8.06 13.48
N ILE A 92 2.68 -8.64 13.41
CA ILE A 92 3.92 -7.86 13.52
C ILE A 92 4.00 -6.86 12.36
N ALA A 93 3.71 -7.28 11.13
CA ALA A 93 3.72 -6.39 9.97
C ALA A 93 2.69 -5.24 10.11
N CYS A 94 1.45 -5.54 10.51
CA CYS A 94 0.42 -4.54 10.76
C CYS A 94 0.83 -3.57 11.88
N SER A 95 1.46 -4.07 12.95
CA SER A 95 1.92 -3.25 14.07
C SER A 95 3.07 -2.32 13.67
N LEU A 96 4.06 -2.84 12.93
CA LEU A 96 5.16 -2.04 12.38
C LEU A 96 4.64 -0.92 11.46
N MET A 97 3.74 -1.27 10.53
CA MET A 97 3.12 -0.31 9.62
C MET A 97 2.30 0.73 10.38
N THR A 98 1.53 0.33 11.39
CA THR A 98 0.75 1.24 12.25
C THR A 98 1.64 2.28 12.90
N GLY A 99 2.73 1.86 13.56
CA GLY A 99 3.64 2.78 14.23
C GLY A 99 4.26 3.81 13.27
N ALA A 100 4.74 3.36 12.12
CA ALA A 100 5.34 4.24 11.12
C ALA A 100 4.31 5.20 10.50
N TYR A 101 3.12 4.70 10.14
CA TYR A 101 2.09 5.51 9.52
C TYR A 101 1.48 6.53 10.49
N LEU A 102 1.38 6.20 11.79
CA LEU A 102 0.99 7.18 12.81
C LEU A 102 2.01 8.31 12.92
N PHE A 103 3.31 8.00 12.87
CA PHE A 103 4.34 9.04 12.86
C PHE A 103 4.24 9.93 11.61
N ASP A 104 4.07 9.30 10.45
CA ASP A 104 3.91 9.97 9.16
C ASP A 104 2.69 10.90 9.13
N LEU A 105 1.56 10.48 9.72
CA LEU A 105 0.35 11.31 9.85
C LEU A 105 0.55 12.55 10.74
N ILE A 106 1.45 12.49 11.72
CA ILE A 106 1.79 13.63 12.59
C ILE A 106 2.67 14.62 11.84
N ILE A 107 3.53 14.13 10.95
CA ILE A 107 4.38 14.98 10.12
C ILE A 107 3.56 15.44 8.90
N TYR A 108 2.76 16.48 9.17
CA TYR A 108 1.95 17.28 8.24
C TYR A 108 1.84 16.75 6.80
N ARG A 109 0.68 16.14 6.48
CA ARG A 109 0.27 15.78 5.12
C ARG A 109 -0.94 16.61 4.71
N ASP A 110 -0.81 17.37 3.63
CA ASP A 110 -1.89 18.21 3.08
C ASP A 110 -2.93 17.46 2.24
N ASP A 111 -2.60 16.24 1.78
CA ASP A 111 -3.41 15.51 0.80
C ASP A 111 -4.36 14.50 1.47
N VAL A 112 -5.67 14.69 1.28
CA VAL A 112 -6.74 13.82 1.82
C VAL A 112 -6.57 12.37 1.38
N LEU A 113 -6.20 12.12 0.12
CA LEU A 113 -5.99 10.75 -0.36
C LEU A 113 -4.81 10.09 0.34
N SER A 114 -3.74 10.85 0.54
CA SER A 114 -2.60 10.41 1.34
C SER A 114 -2.98 10.16 2.80
N ILE A 115 -3.79 11.00 3.43
CA ILE A 115 -4.26 10.79 4.82
C ILE A 115 -5.03 9.46 4.91
N LEU A 116 -6.00 9.25 4.01
CA LEU A 116 -6.79 8.02 3.97
C LEU A 116 -5.90 6.77 3.80
N HIS A 117 -4.92 6.82 2.89
CA HIS A 117 -3.97 5.73 2.69
C HIS A 117 -3.14 5.43 3.95
N HIS A 118 -2.71 6.43 4.71
CA HIS A 118 -1.90 6.21 5.92
C HIS A 118 -2.74 5.84 7.14
N CYS A 119 -4.03 6.20 7.19
CA CYS A 119 -4.98 5.65 8.17
C CYS A 119 -5.18 4.14 8.04
N MET A 120 -4.78 3.55 6.90
CA MET A 120 -4.84 2.11 6.68
C MET A 120 -3.98 1.32 7.68
N GLY A 121 -2.83 1.85 8.12
CA GLY A 121 -1.97 1.18 9.10
C GLY A 121 -2.74 0.76 10.36
N PRO A 122 -3.22 1.74 11.15
CA PRO A 122 -4.05 1.48 12.32
C PRO A 122 -5.31 0.67 12.02
N ALA A 123 -6.01 0.97 10.92
CA ALA A 123 -7.24 0.29 10.55
C ALA A 123 -7.02 -1.21 10.33
N LEU A 124 -5.94 -1.59 9.63
CA LEU A 124 -5.60 -2.99 9.38
C LEU A 124 -5.17 -3.72 10.64
N LEU A 125 -4.45 -3.07 11.55
CA LEU A 125 -4.11 -3.69 12.84
C LEU A 125 -5.36 -3.99 13.65
N ILE A 126 -6.28 -3.02 13.76
CA ILE A 126 -7.55 -3.19 14.47
C ILE A 126 -8.37 -4.29 13.82
N TRP A 127 -8.53 -4.25 12.49
CA TRP A 127 -9.28 -5.26 11.73
C TRP A 127 -8.70 -6.66 11.91
N THR A 128 -7.38 -6.81 11.79
CA THR A 128 -6.66 -8.07 11.99
C THR A 128 -6.89 -8.60 13.40
N ARG A 129 -6.90 -7.72 14.41
CA ARG A 129 -7.17 -8.12 15.81
C ARG A 129 -8.62 -8.44 16.10
N THR A 130 -9.56 -7.73 15.50
CA THR A 130 -11.00 -7.98 15.70
C THR A 130 -11.45 -9.24 14.98
N CYS A 131 -10.90 -9.53 13.80
CA CYS A 131 -11.21 -10.74 13.05
C CYS A 131 -10.49 -11.97 13.59
N PHE A 132 -9.19 -11.89 13.93
CA PHE A 132 -8.36 -13.09 14.14
C PHE A 132 -8.23 -13.52 15.61
N SER A 133 -9.14 -13.09 16.47
CA SER A 133 -9.14 -13.49 17.89
C SER A 133 -9.49 -14.98 18.11
N SER A 134 -10.06 -15.65 17.10
CA SER A 134 -10.51 -17.05 17.15
C SER A 134 -9.72 -18.05 16.28
N PHE A 135 -8.80 -17.59 15.42
CA PHE A 135 -7.93 -18.42 14.56
C PHE A 135 -8.67 -19.47 13.70
N THR A 136 -9.70 -19.06 12.97
CA THR A 136 -10.46 -19.91 12.05
C THR A 136 -9.82 -19.98 10.65
N SER A 137 -10.24 -20.92 9.79
CA SER A 137 -9.81 -20.95 8.38
C SER A 137 -10.26 -19.72 7.60
N SER A 138 -11.35 -19.08 8.01
CA SER A 138 -11.86 -17.85 7.39
C SER A 138 -10.96 -16.63 7.68
N ASP A 139 -10.25 -16.66 8.81
CA ASP A 139 -9.29 -15.62 9.19
C ASP A 139 -8.07 -15.58 8.26
N ALA A 140 -7.67 -16.75 7.77
CA ALA A 140 -6.60 -16.89 6.79
C ALA A 140 -6.95 -16.21 5.45
N LEU A 141 -8.23 -16.24 5.06
CA LEU A 141 -8.68 -15.67 3.78
C LEU A 141 -8.41 -14.17 3.73
N VAL A 142 -8.91 -13.45 4.72
CA VAL A 142 -8.79 -12.00 4.78
C VAL A 142 -7.33 -11.58 5.03
N SER A 143 -6.65 -12.27 5.94
CA SER A 143 -5.23 -12.01 6.25
C SER A 143 -4.37 -12.03 5.01
N ARG A 144 -4.56 -13.02 4.13
CA ARG A 144 -3.72 -13.19 2.94
C ARG A 144 -3.89 -12.04 1.95
N SER A 145 -5.12 -11.56 1.74
CA SER A 145 -5.37 -10.37 0.89
C SER A 145 -4.67 -9.14 1.46
N LEU A 146 -4.92 -8.85 2.74
CA LEU A 146 -4.35 -7.68 3.41
C LEU A 146 -2.82 -7.72 3.41
N VAL A 147 -2.23 -8.90 3.61
CA VAL A 147 -0.78 -9.06 3.60
C VAL A 147 -0.18 -8.87 2.21
N MET A 148 -0.87 -9.29 1.14
CA MET A 148 -0.46 -8.96 -0.23
C MET A 148 -0.45 -7.45 -0.45
N PHE A 149 -1.46 -6.74 0.04
CA PHE A 149 -1.47 -5.28 0.01
C PHE A 149 -0.26 -4.69 0.75
N VAL A 150 0.01 -5.12 1.98
CA VAL A 150 1.14 -4.60 2.78
C VAL A 150 2.47 -4.87 2.08
N PHE A 151 2.64 -6.06 1.52
CA PHE A 151 3.86 -6.42 0.80
C PHE A 151 4.04 -5.60 -0.47
N PHE A 152 3.06 -5.60 -1.38
CA PHE A 152 3.22 -4.96 -2.67
C PHE A 152 3.06 -3.44 -2.62
N GLY A 153 2.10 -2.95 -1.84
CA GLY A 153 1.79 -1.53 -1.70
C GLY A 153 2.76 -0.83 -0.75
N ALA A 154 2.75 -1.18 0.53
CA ALA A 154 3.49 -0.45 1.56
C ALA A 154 5.00 -0.75 1.57
N ALA A 155 5.40 -2.00 1.33
CA ALA A 155 6.81 -2.37 1.32
C ALA A 155 7.47 -2.11 -0.05
N THR A 156 7.21 -2.94 -1.06
CA THR A 156 7.97 -2.89 -2.31
C THR A 156 7.59 -1.70 -3.19
N GLY A 157 6.28 -1.45 -3.36
CA GLY A 157 5.75 -0.33 -4.15
C GLY A 157 6.08 1.01 -3.50
N GLY A 158 5.93 1.09 -2.18
CA GLY A 158 6.34 2.24 -1.37
C GLY A 158 7.80 2.60 -1.58
N ILE A 159 8.74 1.65 -1.49
CA ILE A 159 10.17 1.93 -1.74
C ILE A 159 10.39 2.50 -3.15
N ALA A 160 9.81 1.88 -4.18
CA ALA A 160 9.99 2.31 -5.56
C ALA A 160 9.37 3.70 -5.83
N ALA A 161 8.16 3.95 -5.34
CA ALA A 161 7.46 5.21 -5.50
C ALA A 161 8.18 6.35 -4.76
N SER A 162 8.56 6.14 -3.49
CA SER A 162 9.29 7.14 -2.70
C SER A 162 10.67 7.43 -3.28
N GLY A 163 11.39 6.40 -3.73
CA GLY A 163 12.67 6.57 -4.42
C GLY A 163 12.52 7.41 -5.69
N GLY A 164 11.49 7.12 -6.52
CA GLY A 164 11.19 7.91 -7.70
C GLY A 164 10.85 9.37 -7.38
N VAL A 165 10.00 9.62 -6.39
CA VAL A 165 9.67 11.00 -5.94
C VAL A 165 10.91 11.72 -5.44
N PHE A 166 11.75 11.06 -4.64
CA PHE A 166 13.01 11.63 -4.14
C PHE A 166 13.94 12.03 -5.29
N LEU A 167 14.11 11.16 -6.30
CA LEU A 167 14.90 11.46 -7.48
C LEU A 167 14.35 12.68 -8.24
N LEU A 168 13.02 12.77 -8.42
CA LEU A 168 12.40 13.89 -9.12
C LEU A 168 12.44 15.21 -8.36
N ARG A 169 12.45 15.19 -7.03
CA ARG A 169 12.40 16.39 -6.20
C ARG A 169 13.80 16.90 -5.80
N VAL A 170 14.72 15.98 -5.48
CA VAL A 170 16.10 16.27 -5.07
C VAL A 170 17.12 15.80 -6.08
N GLY A 171 17.01 14.55 -6.53
CA GLY A 171 17.99 13.96 -7.45
C GLY A 171 18.22 14.85 -8.66
N LYS A 172 17.16 15.50 -9.18
CA LYS A 172 17.25 16.43 -10.30
C LYS A 172 18.17 17.64 -10.11
N THR A 173 18.43 18.06 -8.86
CA THR A 173 19.34 19.18 -8.57
C THR A 173 20.76 18.70 -8.26
N CYS A 174 20.94 17.41 -7.99
CA CYS A 174 22.17 16.84 -7.46
C CYS A 174 22.85 15.84 -8.42
N LEU A 175 22.12 15.30 -9.39
CA LEU A 175 22.57 14.23 -10.27
C LEU A 175 22.63 14.67 -11.73
N PRO A 176 23.61 14.18 -12.51
CA PRO A 176 23.58 14.28 -13.96
C PRO A 176 22.29 13.68 -14.53
N ARG A 177 21.76 14.28 -15.60
CA ARG A 177 20.49 13.86 -16.22
C ARG A 177 20.46 12.37 -16.61
N ALA A 178 21.57 11.83 -17.10
CA ALA A 178 21.67 10.41 -17.47
C ALA A 178 21.55 9.48 -16.26
N ASP A 179 22.20 9.82 -15.14
CA ASP A 179 22.13 9.04 -13.90
C ASP A 179 20.75 9.17 -13.25
N LEU A 180 20.20 10.39 -13.20
CA LEU A 180 18.83 10.63 -12.74
C LEU A 180 17.84 9.77 -13.52
N TYR A 181 17.95 9.77 -14.86
CA TYR A 181 17.12 8.96 -15.73
C TYR A 181 17.26 7.47 -15.41
N ARG A 182 18.48 6.95 -15.31
CA ARG A 182 18.75 5.53 -15.04
C ARG A 182 18.17 5.09 -13.70
N TYR A 183 18.37 5.87 -12.65
CA TYR A 183 17.82 5.55 -11.32
C TYR A 183 16.29 5.66 -11.32
N PHE A 184 15.72 6.69 -11.95
CA PHE A 184 14.27 6.86 -12.03
C PHE A 184 13.63 5.73 -12.82
N ALA A 185 14.18 5.36 -13.97
CA ALA A 185 13.72 4.22 -14.78
C ALA A 185 13.80 2.91 -13.99
N SER A 186 14.83 2.71 -13.16
CA SER A 186 14.91 1.54 -12.28
C SER A 186 13.75 1.52 -11.25
N CYS A 187 13.40 2.67 -10.66
CA CYS A 187 12.23 2.79 -9.81
C CYS A 187 10.92 2.49 -10.57
N VAL A 188 10.76 2.99 -11.80
CA VAL A 188 9.57 2.70 -12.63
C VAL A 188 9.48 1.21 -12.96
N ALA A 189 10.59 0.56 -13.27
CA ALA A 189 10.63 -0.88 -13.55
C ALA A 189 10.19 -1.70 -12.34
N SER A 190 10.73 -1.40 -11.14
CA SER A 190 10.31 -2.02 -9.90
C SER A 190 8.82 -1.78 -9.61
N LEU A 191 8.36 -0.54 -9.76
CA LEU A 191 6.95 -0.18 -9.55
C LEU A 191 6.02 -0.91 -10.53
N SER A 192 6.45 -1.12 -11.78
CA SER A 192 5.68 -1.87 -12.78
C SER A 192 5.42 -3.30 -12.33
N VAL A 193 6.48 -3.99 -11.89
CA VAL A 193 6.39 -5.38 -11.42
C VAL A 193 5.48 -5.46 -10.20
N THR A 194 5.68 -4.57 -9.21
CA THR A 194 4.91 -4.61 -7.97
C THR A 194 3.44 -4.28 -8.20
N THR A 195 3.12 -3.27 -9.01
CA THR A 195 1.73 -2.88 -9.31
C THR A 195 1.01 -3.98 -10.07
N VAL A 196 1.63 -4.57 -11.10
CA VAL A 196 1.02 -5.66 -11.86
C VAL A 196 0.72 -6.85 -10.96
N LEU A 197 1.71 -7.29 -10.18
CA LEU A 197 1.53 -8.44 -9.29
C LEU A 197 0.47 -8.16 -8.22
N SER A 198 0.54 -7.01 -7.56
CA SER A 198 -0.45 -6.56 -6.57
C SER A 198 -1.87 -6.61 -7.11
N CYS A 199 -2.12 -5.90 -8.21
CA CYS A 199 -3.47 -5.74 -8.74
C CYS A 199 -4.07 -7.07 -9.22
N TYR A 200 -3.26 -7.94 -9.84
CA TYR A 200 -3.74 -9.24 -10.31
C TYR A 200 -3.87 -10.25 -9.18
N MET A 201 -2.88 -10.35 -8.28
CA MET A 201 -2.93 -11.33 -7.21
C MET A 201 -4.12 -11.08 -6.28
N ASN A 202 -4.41 -9.83 -5.90
CA ASN A 202 -5.58 -9.53 -5.06
C ASN A 202 -6.90 -9.91 -5.74
N VAL A 203 -7.11 -9.51 -7.00
CA VAL A 203 -8.36 -9.81 -7.71
C VAL A 203 -8.53 -11.31 -7.98
N LEU A 204 -7.47 -12.00 -8.42
CA LEU A 204 -7.51 -13.45 -8.65
C LEU A 204 -7.74 -14.20 -7.33
N TYR A 205 -7.18 -13.70 -6.24
CA TYR A 205 -7.38 -14.28 -4.91
C TYR A 205 -8.84 -14.24 -4.47
N PHE A 206 -9.51 -13.08 -4.59
CA PHE A 206 -10.93 -12.97 -4.28
C PHE A 206 -11.81 -13.76 -5.25
N LEU A 207 -11.45 -13.83 -6.54
CA LEU A 207 -12.22 -14.63 -7.51
C LEU A 207 -12.14 -16.13 -7.19
N GLN A 208 -10.96 -16.62 -6.82
CA GLN A 208 -10.75 -18.02 -6.48
C GLN A 208 -11.43 -18.42 -5.17
N ASN A 209 -11.47 -17.52 -4.19
CA ASN A 209 -12.01 -17.81 -2.86
C ASN A 209 -13.34 -17.07 -2.61
N TRP A 210 -14.09 -16.79 -3.68
CA TRP A 210 -15.29 -15.95 -3.60
C TRP A 210 -16.33 -16.52 -2.62
N ASP A 211 -16.63 -17.81 -2.73
CA ASP A 211 -17.68 -18.45 -1.93
C ASP A 211 -17.35 -18.39 -0.44
N ASP A 212 -16.11 -18.70 -0.07
CA ASP A 212 -15.67 -18.65 1.33
C ASP A 212 -15.66 -17.21 1.87
N ALA A 213 -15.24 -16.25 1.03
CA ALA A 213 -15.19 -14.86 1.42
C ALA A 213 -16.60 -14.24 1.52
N TRP A 214 -17.54 -14.63 0.65
CA TRP A 214 -18.96 -14.26 0.73
C TRP A 214 -19.62 -14.90 1.95
N ALA A 215 -19.32 -16.16 2.27
CA ALA A 215 -19.82 -16.81 3.48
C ALA A 215 -19.34 -16.10 4.75
N TYR A 216 -18.12 -15.53 4.73
CA TYR A 216 -17.56 -14.79 5.86
C TYR A 216 -18.11 -13.37 5.98
N PHE A 217 -18.08 -12.58 4.91
CA PHE A 217 -18.44 -11.16 4.95
C PHE A 217 -19.93 -10.89 4.67
N GLY A 218 -20.59 -11.76 3.92
CA GLY A 218 -21.91 -11.50 3.35
C GLY A 218 -21.96 -10.13 2.68
N LEU A 219 -22.99 -9.34 3.03
CA LEU A 219 -23.18 -7.99 2.48
C LEU A 219 -22.03 -7.02 2.82
N PHE A 220 -21.27 -7.25 3.88
CA PHE A 220 -20.11 -6.41 4.21
C PHE A 220 -18.95 -6.57 3.24
N MET A 221 -19.00 -7.56 2.34
CA MET A 221 -17.99 -7.80 1.29
C MET A 221 -17.80 -6.59 0.37
N VAL A 222 -18.77 -5.68 0.31
CA VAL A 222 -18.64 -4.40 -0.39
C VAL A 222 -17.46 -3.56 0.13
N LEU A 223 -17.15 -3.61 1.42
CA LEU A 223 -16.08 -2.82 2.04
C LEU A 223 -14.68 -3.24 1.55
N PRO A 224 -14.26 -4.53 1.67
CA PRO A 224 -12.99 -4.96 1.13
C PRO A 224 -12.92 -4.79 -0.39
N LEU A 225 -14.02 -4.97 -1.14
CA LEU A 225 -14.00 -4.74 -2.59
C LEU A 225 -13.79 -3.28 -2.97
N ILE A 226 -14.46 -2.32 -2.30
CA ILE A 226 -14.21 -0.88 -2.49
C ILE A 226 -12.76 -0.57 -2.16
N TRP A 227 -12.27 -1.10 -1.03
CA TRP A 227 -10.92 -0.88 -0.56
C TRP A 227 -9.87 -1.33 -1.58
N GLU A 228 -9.94 -2.59 -2.00
CA GLU A 228 -9.00 -3.20 -2.96
C GLU A 228 -9.07 -2.51 -4.32
N THR A 229 -10.28 -2.15 -4.77
CA THR A 229 -10.46 -1.41 -6.04
C THR A 229 -9.81 -0.03 -5.97
N PHE A 230 -10.00 0.70 -4.86
CA PHE A 230 -9.42 2.02 -4.65
C PHE A 230 -7.89 1.98 -4.63
N GLU A 231 -7.30 1.04 -3.90
CA GLU A 231 -5.86 0.89 -3.79
C GLU A 231 -5.21 0.47 -5.11
N CYS A 232 -5.80 -0.50 -5.81
CA CYS A 232 -5.34 -0.89 -7.14
C CYS A 232 -5.43 0.28 -8.14
N TYR A 233 -6.50 1.08 -8.07
CA TYR A 233 -6.62 2.30 -8.87
C TYR A 233 -5.48 3.28 -8.60
N LEU A 234 -5.15 3.53 -7.33
CA LEU A 234 -4.03 4.41 -6.97
C LEU A 234 -2.70 3.87 -7.53
N GLN A 235 -2.44 2.56 -7.41
CA GLN A 235 -1.21 1.94 -7.90
C GLN A 235 -1.10 2.05 -9.44
N TRP A 236 -2.18 1.80 -10.18
CA TRP A 236 -2.21 1.96 -11.63
C TRP A 236 -2.02 3.43 -12.04
N ARG A 237 -2.71 4.35 -11.38
CA ARG A 237 -2.59 5.80 -11.64
C ARG A 237 -1.16 6.27 -11.46
N TRP A 238 -0.51 5.89 -10.36
CA TRP A 238 0.87 6.26 -10.08
C TRP A 238 1.85 5.65 -11.07
N LEU A 239 1.67 4.37 -11.44
CA LEU A 239 2.52 3.72 -12.42
C LEU A 239 2.48 4.44 -13.78
N LEU A 240 1.28 4.71 -14.31
CA LEU A 240 1.11 5.39 -15.59
C LEU A 240 1.69 6.81 -15.54
N ARG A 241 1.48 7.54 -14.44
CA ARG A 241 2.09 8.86 -14.23
C ARG A 241 3.63 8.80 -14.24
N PHE A 242 4.23 7.75 -13.66
CA PHE A 242 5.68 7.57 -13.64
C PHE A 242 6.23 7.28 -15.04
N TYR A 243 5.53 6.53 -15.87
CA TYR A 243 5.89 6.36 -17.29
C TYR A 243 5.83 7.68 -18.07
N GLU A 244 4.80 8.50 -17.85
CA GLU A 244 4.73 9.83 -18.48
C GLU A 244 5.89 10.74 -18.05
N ILE A 245 6.31 10.67 -16.79
CA ILE A 245 7.46 11.42 -16.28
C ILE A 245 8.77 10.88 -16.87
N GLU A 246 8.92 9.56 -16.99
CA GLU A 246 10.08 8.93 -17.62
C GLU A 246 10.25 9.41 -19.07
N ASP A 247 9.17 9.42 -19.84
CA ASP A 247 9.19 9.91 -21.23
C ASP A 247 9.57 11.40 -21.30
N LYS A 248 9.11 12.22 -20.35
CA LYS A 248 9.50 13.64 -20.24
C LYS A 248 10.98 13.80 -19.92
N LEU A 249 11.52 13.01 -18.99
CA LEU A 249 12.95 13.06 -18.62
C LEU A 249 13.88 12.71 -19.78
N ARG A 250 13.42 11.90 -20.74
CA ARG A 250 14.16 11.55 -21.97
C ARG A 250 14.26 12.69 -22.97
N GLN A 251 13.33 13.64 -22.95
CA GLN A 251 13.26 14.72 -23.95
C GLN A 251 14.10 15.93 -23.55
N PRO A 252 14.98 16.44 -24.43
CA PRO A 252 15.80 17.62 -24.13
C PRO A 252 14.97 18.91 -23.95
N LYS A 253 13.81 18.98 -24.62
CA LYS A 253 12.96 20.19 -24.70
C LYS A 253 11.89 20.31 -23.61
N ALA A 254 11.64 19.26 -22.83
CA ALA A 254 10.75 19.33 -21.67
C ALA A 254 11.28 20.28 -20.57
N CYS A 255 12.53 20.74 -20.70
CA CYS A 255 13.18 21.73 -19.85
C CYS A 255 12.91 23.20 -20.25
N ARG A 256 12.19 23.49 -21.36
CA ARG A 256 12.18 24.85 -21.96
C ARG A 256 10.89 25.67 -21.82
N GLU A 257 9.87 25.22 -21.10
CA GLU A 257 8.65 26.03 -20.91
C GLU A 257 8.55 26.61 -19.49
N LYS A 258 8.95 27.89 -19.38
CA LYS A 258 8.51 28.80 -18.31
C LYS A 258 7.90 30.04 -18.96
N ARG A 259 6.57 30.21 -18.87
CA ARG A 259 5.88 31.49 -18.58
C ARG A 259 4.36 31.36 -18.64
N SER A 260 3.76 31.05 -17.50
CA SER A 260 2.70 31.89 -16.90
C SER A 260 2.52 31.44 -15.45
N ALA A 261 2.72 32.39 -14.53
CA ALA A 261 2.67 32.15 -13.11
C ALA A 261 1.21 31.97 -12.66
N SER A 262 0.92 30.84 -12.05
CA SER A 262 -0.13 30.67 -11.04
C SER A 262 0.56 30.10 -9.79
N PRO A 263 0.41 30.71 -8.60
CA PRO A 263 1.16 30.30 -7.40
C PRO A 263 0.73 28.96 -6.78
N ASP A 264 -0.35 28.32 -7.25
CA ASP A 264 -1.00 27.22 -6.53
C ASP A 264 -0.82 25.82 -7.16
N SER A 265 0.30 25.55 -7.83
CA SER A 265 0.57 24.19 -8.36
C SER A 265 1.90 23.61 -7.88
N ASP A 266 1.84 22.89 -6.76
CA ASP A 266 2.94 22.10 -6.15
C ASP A 266 3.52 20.97 -7.05
N ASP A 267 3.03 20.87 -8.28
CA ASP A 267 3.36 19.84 -9.26
C ASP A 267 4.27 20.30 -10.40
N GLN A 268 4.80 21.54 -10.35
CA GLN A 268 5.73 22.00 -11.39
C GLN A 268 7.12 21.35 -11.24
N ILE A 269 7.36 20.34 -12.08
CA ILE A 269 8.70 19.84 -12.39
C ILE A 269 9.44 20.93 -13.17
N THR A 270 9.97 21.94 -12.48
CA THR A 270 10.97 22.84 -13.07
C THR A 270 12.31 22.12 -13.01
N LEU A 271 12.76 21.58 -14.14
CA LEU A 271 14.12 21.06 -14.31
C LEU A 271 15.04 22.23 -14.66
N VAL A 272 16.21 22.30 -14.02
CA VAL A 272 17.17 23.39 -14.21
C VAL A 272 17.76 23.31 -15.62
N ASP A 273 17.93 24.49 -16.19
CA ASP A 273 18.14 24.85 -17.59
C ASP A 273 19.55 24.55 -18.11
N ASP A 274 20.07 23.35 -17.83
CA ASP A 274 21.32 22.92 -18.41
C ASP A 274 21.13 21.66 -19.26
N MET A 275 21.84 21.65 -20.39
CA MET A 275 22.07 20.53 -21.30
C MET A 275 21.19 20.50 -22.56
N ALA A 276 21.67 21.25 -23.55
CA ALA A 276 21.56 20.93 -24.97
C ALA A 276 22.18 19.54 -25.23
N GLY A 277 21.45 18.48 -24.89
CA GLY A 277 21.89 17.09 -25.05
C GLY A 277 20.92 16.30 -25.92
N GLU A 278 21.44 15.25 -26.55
CA GLU A 278 20.67 14.28 -27.33
C GLU A 278 19.56 13.62 -26.50
N THR A 279 18.50 13.16 -27.17
CA THR A 279 17.40 12.42 -26.53
C THR A 279 17.92 11.13 -25.90
N ILE A 280 17.62 10.90 -24.63
CA ILE A 280 18.01 9.65 -23.96
C ILE A 280 17.13 8.51 -24.51
N LYS A 281 17.77 7.41 -24.92
CA LYS A 281 17.08 6.20 -25.37
C LYS A 281 16.28 5.60 -24.19
N SER A 282 15.04 5.21 -24.45
CA SER A 282 14.25 4.56 -23.40
C SER A 282 14.89 3.25 -22.95
N MET A 283 14.85 3.01 -21.65
CA MET A 283 15.11 1.72 -21.02
C MET A 283 13.94 0.76 -21.24
N PHE A 284 12.77 1.27 -21.61
CA PHE A 284 11.56 0.51 -21.83
C PHE A 284 11.24 0.36 -23.33
N PRO A 285 10.71 -0.80 -23.75
CA PRO A 285 10.23 -0.94 -25.12
C PRO A 285 8.97 -0.10 -25.34
N THR A 286 8.80 0.44 -26.55
CA THR A 286 7.67 1.33 -26.91
C THR A 286 6.29 0.67 -26.78
N TRP A 287 6.22 -0.66 -26.82
CA TRP A 287 4.98 -1.42 -26.63
C TRP A 287 4.59 -1.60 -25.15
N LEU A 288 5.45 -1.24 -24.19
CA LEU A 288 5.19 -1.48 -22.77
C LEU A 288 4.01 -0.67 -22.25
N VAL A 289 3.93 0.62 -22.58
CA VAL A 289 2.80 1.47 -22.16
C VAL A 289 1.48 1.00 -22.76
N PRO A 290 1.37 0.69 -24.07
CA PRO A 290 0.20 0.02 -24.63
C PRO A 290 -0.16 -1.30 -23.92
N LEU A 291 0.83 -2.15 -23.62
CA LEU A 291 0.60 -3.40 -22.88
C LEU A 291 0.04 -3.12 -21.48
N LEU A 292 0.62 -2.18 -20.74
CA LEU A 292 0.14 -1.82 -19.41
C LEU A 292 -1.30 -1.31 -19.46
N LYS A 293 -1.66 -0.48 -20.44
CA LYS A 293 -3.06 -0.05 -20.64
C LYS A 293 -4.00 -1.23 -20.91
N LEU A 294 -3.57 -2.19 -21.73
CA LEU A 294 -4.33 -3.42 -21.95
C LEU A 294 -4.49 -4.24 -20.66
N MET A 295 -3.44 -4.33 -19.84
CA MET A 295 -3.50 -4.99 -18.54
C MET A 295 -4.43 -4.27 -17.56
N VAL A 296 -4.46 -2.93 -17.57
CA VAL A 296 -5.48 -2.17 -16.81
C VAL A 296 -6.88 -2.55 -17.27
N CYS A 297 -7.15 -2.58 -18.58
CA CYS A 297 -8.46 -2.99 -19.10
C CYS A 297 -8.83 -4.42 -18.68
N GLN A 298 -7.88 -5.36 -18.78
CA GLN A 298 -8.10 -6.73 -18.34
C GLN A 298 -8.39 -6.81 -16.83
N TRP A 299 -7.61 -6.09 -16.01
CA TRP A 299 -7.84 -6.00 -14.57
C TRP A 299 -9.22 -5.42 -14.25
N MET A 300 -9.67 -4.37 -14.97
CA MET A 300 -11.02 -3.80 -14.82
C MET A 300 -12.11 -4.82 -15.12
N VAL A 301 -11.93 -5.69 -16.11
CA VAL A 301 -12.88 -6.78 -16.41
C VAL A 301 -12.94 -7.79 -15.26
N LEU A 302 -11.79 -8.17 -14.70
CA LEU A 302 -11.74 -9.08 -13.56
C LEU A 302 -12.36 -8.46 -12.30
N ALA A 303 -12.10 -7.18 -12.04
CA ALA A 303 -12.75 -6.43 -10.97
C ALA A 303 -14.27 -6.36 -11.19
N ALA A 304 -14.73 -6.10 -12.42
CA ALA A 304 -16.14 -6.11 -12.75
C ALA A 304 -16.79 -7.48 -12.51
N ALA A 305 -16.07 -8.58 -12.73
CA ALA A 305 -16.55 -9.92 -12.40
C ALA A 305 -16.74 -10.12 -10.89
N LEU A 306 -15.84 -9.59 -10.06
CA LEU A 306 -16.01 -9.59 -8.59
C LEU A 306 -17.26 -8.79 -8.18
N TRP A 307 -17.42 -7.59 -8.73
CA TRP A 307 -18.59 -6.75 -8.49
C TRP A 307 -19.88 -7.40 -8.97
N PHE A 308 -19.84 -8.14 -10.08
CA PHE A 308 -20.98 -8.91 -10.56
C PHE A 308 -21.35 -10.04 -9.59
N ASN A 309 -20.37 -10.79 -9.08
CA ASN A 309 -20.63 -11.81 -8.06
C ASN A 309 -21.28 -11.20 -6.81
N LEU A 310 -20.79 -10.04 -6.36
CA LEU A 310 -21.38 -9.31 -5.23
C LEU A 310 -22.87 -9.00 -5.48
N VAL A 311 -23.21 -8.44 -6.64
CA VAL A 311 -24.59 -8.09 -6.99
C VAL A 311 -25.46 -9.34 -7.10
N ARG A 312 -24.97 -10.39 -7.76
CA ARG A 312 -25.66 -11.68 -7.91
C ARG A 312 -26.03 -12.27 -6.56
N ASP A 313 -25.07 -12.37 -5.65
CA ASP A 313 -25.27 -13.06 -4.38
C ASP A 313 -26.03 -12.19 -3.37
N SER A 314 -25.87 -10.86 -3.45
CA SER A 314 -26.73 -9.92 -2.73
C SER A 314 -28.19 -10.05 -3.15
N TYR A 315 -28.45 -10.13 -4.47
CA TYR A 315 -29.80 -10.31 -5.01
C TYR A 315 -30.40 -11.66 -4.62
N ALA A 316 -29.62 -12.74 -4.67
CA ALA A 316 -30.05 -14.06 -4.22
C ALA A 316 -30.41 -14.08 -2.74
N THR A 317 -29.61 -13.41 -1.89
CA THR A 317 -29.89 -13.25 -0.46
C THR A 317 -31.17 -12.46 -0.22
N TRP A 318 -31.38 -11.39 -1.00
CA TRP A 318 -32.56 -10.54 -0.88
C TRP A 318 -33.86 -11.22 -1.33
N THR A 319 -33.79 -12.06 -2.38
CA THR A 319 -34.96 -12.75 -2.94
C THR A 319 -35.25 -14.12 -2.31
N GLY A 320 -34.32 -14.69 -1.53
CA GLY A 320 -34.44 -16.02 -0.92
C GLY A 320 -35.08 -16.10 0.48
N GLY A 321 -34.94 -15.10 1.35
CA GLY A 321 -35.46 -15.07 2.75
C GLY A 321 -34.95 -16.18 3.71
N PRO A 322 -35.17 -16.08 5.05
CA PRO A 322 -34.85 -14.95 5.92
C PRO A 322 -33.33 -14.81 6.15
N ILE A 323 -32.88 -13.60 6.47
CA ILE A 323 -31.49 -13.27 6.77
C ILE A 323 -31.13 -13.88 8.14
N VAL A 324 -30.36 -14.97 8.15
CA VAL A 324 -29.58 -15.35 9.33
C VAL A 324 -28.34 -14.46 9.34
N LEU A 325 -28.43 -13.32 10.02
CA LEU A 325 -27.24 -12.56 10.40
C LEU A 325 -26.33 -13.51 11.21
N PRO A 326 -25.02 -13.60 10.93
CA PRO A 326 -24.13 -14.29 11.85
C PRO A 326 -24.26 -13.64 13.23
N ASP A 327 -24.55 -14.46 14.24
CA ASP A 327 -24.70 -14.11 15.65
C ASP A 327 -23.42 -13.46 16.20
N PHE A 328 -23.15 -12.20 15.86
CA PHE A 328 -22.08 -11.40 16.48
C PHE A 328 -22.45 -10.91 17.90
N ILE A 329 -23.60 -11.33 18.46
CA ILE A 329 -24.09 -10.91 19.78
C ILE A 329 -24.36 -12.09 20.75
N ASN A 330 -24.20 -13.36 20.35
CA ASN A 330 -24.45 -14.51 21.24
C ASN A 330 -23.20 -15.28 21.70
N ALA A 331 -21.99 -14.72 21.53
CA ALA A 331 -20.79 -15.20 22.23
C ALA A 331 -20.83 -14.77 23.72
N GLY A 332 -21.84 -15.24 24.46
CA GLY A 332 -22.03 -14.82 25.86
C GLY A 332 -23.01 -15.64 26.69
N GLN A 333 -23.82 -16.56 26.14
CA GLN A 333 -24.75 -17.34 26.96
C GLN A 333 -24.95 -18.77 26.45
N SER A 334 -24.13 -19.69 26.96
CA SER A 334 -24.54 -21.07 27.20
C SER A 334 -23.94 -21.56 28.52
N VAL A 335 -24.26 -20.85 29.61
CA VAL A 335 -24.25 -21.46 30.94
C VAL A 335 -25.49 -22.33 31.01
N GLY A 336 -25.27 -23.64 31.18
CA GLY A 336 -26.31 -24.66 31.11
C GLY A 336 -27.42 -24.47 32.12
N VAL A 337 -28.61 -24.94 31.73
CA VAL A 337 -29.66 -25.33 32.66
C VAL A 337 -30.16 -26.70 32.23
N ASN A 338 -29.86 -27.68 33.08
CA ASN A 338 -30.43 -29.02 33.07
C ASN A 338 -31.95 -28.95 33.24
N PHE A 339 -32.68 -29.72 32.45
CA PHE A 339 -34.02 -30.17 32.81
C PHE A 339 -33.95 -31.64 33.20
N THR A 340 -34.04 -31.91 34.49
CA THR A 340 -34.45 -33.22 35.02
C THR A 340 -35.97 -33.31 35.02
N ALA A 341 -36.47 -34.41 34.44
CA ALA A 341 -37.76 -35.11 34.61
C ALA A 341 -39.03 -34.29 34.81
#